data_AF-A0A255SI04-F1
#
_entry.id   AF-A0A255SI04-F1
#
_cell.length_a   1.000
_cell.length_b   1.000
_cell.length_c   1.000
_cell.angle_alpha   90.00
_cell.angle_beta   90.00
_cell.angle_gamma   90.00
#
_symmetry.space_group_name_H-M   'P 1'
#
loop_
_entity.id
_entity.type
_entity.pdbx_description
1 polymer ?
#
loop_
_entity_poly.entity_id
_entity_poly.type
_entity_poly.pdbx_seq_one_letter_code
_entity_poly.pdbx_strand_id
1 'polypeptide(L)'
;MTNIGDYLLAEVILWFIYATIIIVAIVMVWSVVRSLRNRTDSIAESNRVPSRKIAYGVAITTLLFLTIACLAGSSTPIIINGISYTDRFWLKTTDGLITVSLIMMVVAACFVAYGLSGINRRIHQKK
;
A
#
# COMPACT_ATOMS: atom_id res chain seq x y z
N MET A 1 -11.61 -43.12 6.05
CA MET A 1 -10.14 -43.08 5.92
C MET A 1 -9.77 -41.64 5.59
N THR A 2 -9.36 -40.88 6.60
CA THR A 2 -8.88 -39.50 6.44
C THR A 2 -7.50 -39.55 5.79
N ASN A 3 -7.36 -38.94 4.60
CA ASN A 3 -6.11 -38.94 3.84
C ASN A 3 -5.08 -38.11 4.59
N ILE A 4 -4.12 -38.78 5.24
CA ILE A 4 -2.99 -38.16 5.95
C ILE A 4 -2.22 -37.19 5.02
N GLY A 5 -2.25 -37.44 3.71
CA GLY A 5 -1.64 -36.58 2.68
C GLY A 5 -2.24 -35.18 2.56
N ASP A 6 -3.54 -34.99 2.81
CA ASP A 6 -4.18 -33.68 2.66
C ASP A 6 -3.72 -32.69 3.74
N TYR A 7 -3.48 -33.19 4.96
CA TYR A 7 -2.98 -32.38 6.08
C TYR A 7 -1.52 -31.97 5.89
N LEU A 8 -0.69 -32.87 5.34
CA LEU A 8 0.72 -32.59 5.03
C LEU A 8 0.86 -31.52 3.94
N LEU A 9 0.03 -31.58 2.88
CA LEU A 9 0.01 -30.56 1.84
C LEU A 9 -0.42 -29.20 2.40
N ALA A 10 -1.48 -29.17 3.22
CA ALA A 10 -1.93 -27.94 3.86
C ALA A 10 -0.84 -27.30 4.75
N GLU A 11 -0.11 -28.11 5.51
CA GLU A 11 0.96 -27.64 6.39
C GLU A 11 2.16 -27.08 5.59
N VAL A 12 2.58 -27.77 4.53
CA VAL A 12 3.65 -27.31 3.63
C VAL A 12 3.25 -26.01 2.93
N ILE A 13 2.02 -25.91 2.42
CA ILE A 13 1.50 -24.71 1.78
C ILE A 13 1.44 -23.55 2.77
N LEU A 14 1.00 -23.80 4.01
CA LEU A 14 0.95 -22.78 5.06
C LEU A 14 2.35 -22.20 5.33
N TRP A 15 3.35 -23.07 5.46
CA TRP A 15 4.74 -22.63 5.70
C TRP A 15 5.30 -21.85 4.51
N PHE A 16 4.98 -22.26 3.29
CA PHE A 16 5.35 -21.55 2.07
C PHE A 16 4.71 -20.15 1.98
N ILE A 17 3.44 -20.02 2.37
CA ILE A 17 2.75 -18.72 2.46
C ILE A 17 3.47 -17.81 3.46
N TYR A 18 3.82 -18.31 4.65
CA TYR A 18 4.55 -17.49 5.62
C TYR A 18 5.95 -17.10 5.12
N ALA A 19 6.68 -18.00 4.47
CA ALA A 19 7.99 -17.72 3.91
C ALA A 19 7.92 -16.63 2.82
N THR A 20 6.93 -16.72 1.92
CA THR A 20 6.74 -15.72 0.86
C THR A 20 6.35 -14.35 1.41
N ILE A 21 5.50 -14.28 2.45
CA ILE A 21 5.16 -13.02 3.14
C ILE A 21 6.43 -12.36 3.70
N ILE A 22 7.30 -13.13 4.36
CA ILE A 22 8.55 -12.61 4.93
C ILE A 22 9.48 -12.08 3.82
N ILE A 23 9.66 -12.84 2.74
CA ILE A 23 10.49 -12.43 1.61
C ILE A 23 9.97 -11.14 0.99
N VAL A 24 8.65 -11.04 0.75
CA VAL A 24 8.03 -9.84 0.19
C VAL A 24 8.21 -8.63 1.11
N ALA A 25 8.06 -8.81 2.42
CA ALA A 25 8.29 -7.72 3.38
C ALA A 25 9.74 -7.22 3.33
N ILE A 26 10.72 -8.12 3.28
CA ILE A 26 12.15 -7.77 3.17
C ILE A 26 12.42 -7.02 1.86
N VAL A 27 11.92 -7.54 0.74
CA VAL A 27 12.10 -6.92 -0.59
C VAL A 27 11.44 -5.55 -0.65
N MET A 28 10.25 -5.39 -0.05
CA MET A 28 9.56 -4.11 0.02
C MET A 28 10.40 -3.07 0.77
N VAL A 29 10.88 -3.40 1.97
CA VAL A 29 11.73 -2.50 2.76
C VAL A 29 13.02 -2.19 2.00
N TRP A 30 13.67 -3.21 1.43
CA TRP A 30 14.90 -3.02 0.67
C TRP A 30 14.69 -2.15 -0.57
N SER A 31 13.56 -2.31 -1.28
CA SER A 31 13.19 -1.49 -2.43
C SER A 31 12.98 -0.03 -2.04
N VAL A 32 12.29 0.24 -0.94
CA VAL A 32 12.08 1.61 -0.43
C VAL A 32 13.42 2.24 -0.03
N VAL A 33 14.23 1.53 0.77
CA VAL A 33 15.55 2.02 1.21
C VAL A 33 16.47 2.26 0.02
N ARG A 34 16.51 1.33 -0.94
CA ARG A 34 17.31 1.46 -2.17
C ARG A 34 16.80 2.59 -3.06
N SER A 35 15.49 2.75 -3.20
CA SER A 35 14.87 3.86 -3.93
C SER A 35 15.22 5.20 -3.30
N LEU A 36 15.24 5.31 -1.97
CA LEU A 36 15.64 6.52 -1.27
C LEU A 36 17.15 6.78 -1.40
N ARG A 37 17.98 5.74 -1.26
CA ARG A 37 19.45 5.83 -1.29
C ARG A 37 19.99 6.11 -2.69
N ASN A 38 19.52 5.42 -3.71
CA ASN A 38 20.01 5.53 -5.09
C ASN A 38 19.52 6.80 -5.81
N ARG A 39 18.57 7.56 -5.24
CA ARG A 39 18.17 8.89 -5.73
C ARG A 39 19.20 9.98 -5.42
N THR A 40 20.25 9.66 -4.66
CA THR A 40 21.32 10.59 -4.26
C THR A 40 22.25 10.94 -5.40
N ASP A 41 22.58 9.99 -6.29
CA ASP A 41 23.68 10.17 -7.25
C ASP A 41 23.22 10.52 -8.68
N SER A 42 21.97 10.22 -9.08
CA SER A 42 21.55 10.31 -10.48
C SER A 42 20.66 11.50 -10.86
N ILE A 43 20.22 12.31 -9.88
CA ILE A 43 19.22 13.40 -10.12
C ILE A 43 19.77 14.79 -9.72
N ALA A 44 21.05 14.88 -9.36
CA ALA A 44 21.67 16.17 -9.07
C ALA A 44 21.98 17.00 -10.34
N GLU A 45 22.02 16.40 -11.54
CA GLU A 45 22.55 17.10 -12.72
C GLU A 45 21.59 17.37 -13.89
N SER A 46 20.39 16.77 -13.96
CA SER A 46 19.62 16.87 -15.22
C SER A 46 18.55 17.98 -15.26
N ASN A 47 17.92 18.37 -14.15
CA ASN A 47 16.87 19.38 -14.22
C ASN A 47 16.56 19.98 -12.85
N ARG A 48 16.41 21.31 -12.75
CA ARG A 48 16.19 22.11 -11.52
C ARG A 48 14.89 21.81 -10.74
N VAL A 49 14.33 20.61 -10.86
CA VAL A 49 13.16 20.12 -10.14
C VAL A 49 13.63 19.45 -8.84
N PRO A 50 13.13 19.85 -7.66
CA PRO A 50 13.50 19.22 -6.39
C PRO A 50 12.81 17.85 -6.23
N SER A 51 13.23 16.88 -7.03
CA SER A 51 12.72 15.50 -7.07
C SER A 51 12.78 14.81 -5.70
N ARG A 52 13.73 15.22 -4.85
CA ARG A 52 13.85 14.76 -3.46
C ARG A 52 12.60 15.12 -2.63
N LYS A 53 12.06 16.33 -2.78
CA LYS A 53 10.88 16.77 -2.01
C LYS A 53 9.61 16.03 -2.45
N ILE A 54 9.47 15.77 -3.75
CA ILE A 54 8.34 15.02 -4.29
C ILE A 54 8.39 13.56 -3.83
N ALA A 55 9.55 12.91 -3.90
CA ALA A 55 9.71 11.53 -3.46
C ALA A 55 9.43 11.34 -1.97
N TYR A 56 9.94 12.25 -1.12
CA TYR A 56 9.61 12.25 0.30
C TYR A 56 8.13 12.53 0.55
N GLY A 57 7.53 13.47 -0.19
CA GLY A 57 6.09 13.75 -0.13
C GLY A 57 5.27 12.50 -0.42
N VAL A 58 5.54 11.81 -1.53
CA VAL A 58 4.85 10.57 -1.89
C VAL A 58 5.06 9.48 -0.84
N ALA A 59 6.28 9.27 -0.35
CA ALA A 59 6.55 8.27 0.68
C ALA A 59 5.82 8.55 2.00
N ILE A 60 5.81 9.82 2.44
CA ILE A 60 5.07 10.25 3.64
C ILE A 60 3.57 10.08 3.44
N THR A 61 3.05 10.46 2.27
CA THR A 61 1.63 10.27 1.94
C THR A 61 1.25 8.79 1.94
N THR A 62 2.06 7.91 1.36
CA THR A 62 1.83 6.47 1.39
C THR A 62 1.84 5.93 2.83
N LEU A 63 2.81 6.33 3.65
CA LEU A 63 2.87 5.92 5.05
C LEU A 63 1.65 6.41 5.84
N LEU A 64 1.25 7.66 5.62
CA LEU A 64 0.08 8.26 6.25
C LEU A 64 -1.20 7.48 5.90
N PHE A 65 -1.41 7.17 4.62
CA PHE A 65 -2.56 6.37 4.20
C PHE A 65 -2.57 4.96 4.78
N LEU A 66 -1.38 4.33 4.91
CA LEU A 66 -1.25 3.03 5.56
C LEU A 66 -1.63 3.11 7.05
N THR A 67 -1.21 4.16 7.76
CA THR A 67 -1.61 4.36 9.16
C THR A 67 -3.10 4.61 9.31
N ILE A 68 -3.69 5.44 8.41
CA ILE A 68 -5.14 5.69 8.38
C ILE A 68 -5.91 4.38 8.14
N ALA A 69 -5.43 3.50 7.23
CA ALA A 69 -6.03 2.20 7.00
C ALA A 69 -6.04 1.36 8.29
N CYS A 70 -4.94 1.35 9.04
CA CYS A 70 -4.85 0.61 10.30
C CYS A 70 -5.76 1.17 11.41
N LEU A 71 -6.04 2.48 11.39
CA LEU A 71 -6.88 3.17 12.38
C LEU A 71 -8.38 3.09 12.06
N ALA A 72 -8.75 3.16 10.77
CA ALA A 72 -10.13 3.26 10.31
C ALA A 72 -10.90 1.93 10.28
N GLY A 73 -10.20 0.79 10.33
CA GLY A 73 -10.86 -0.50 10.25
C GLY A 73 -11.80 -0.79 11.42
N SER A 74 -13.04 -1.14 11.10
CA SER A 74 -14.02 -1.69 12.02
C SER A 74 -13.67 -3.14 12.36
N SER A 75 -13.90 -3.54 13.62
CA SER A 75 -13.69 -4.91 14.10
C SER A 75 -15.00 -5.70 14.19
N THR A 76 -16.02 -5.32 13.41
CA THR A 76 -17.33 -5.98 13.41
C THR A 76 -17.18 -7.43 12.95
N PRO A 77 -17.45 -8.42 13.83
CA PRO A 77 -17.24 -9.83 13.50
C PRO A 77 -18.12 -10.25 12.33
N ILE A 78 -17.52 -10.90 11.34
CA ILE A 78 -18.21 -11.41 10.16
C ILE A 78 -18.46 -12.90 10.38
N ILE A 79 -19.69 -13.34 10.13
CA ILE A 79 -20.09 -14.74 10.23
C ILE A 79 -19.92 -15.36 8.85
N ILE A 80 -19.07 -16.38 8.74
CA ILE A 80 -18.88 -17.16 7.51
C ILE A 80 -19.23 -18.60 7.83
N ASN A 81 -20.23 -19.16 7.14
CA ASN A 81 -20.70 -20.54 7.34
C ASN A 81 -21.08 -20.87 8.81
N GLY A 82 -21.67 -19.92 9.54
CA GLY A 82 -22.09 -20.10 10.94
C GLY A 82 -20.96 -20.04 11.98
N ILE A 83 -19.70 -19.89 11.53
CA ILE A 83 -18.53 -19.72 12.40
C ILE A 83 -18.19 -18.23 12.45
N SER A 84 -18.10 -17.68 13.65
CA SER A 84 -17.70 -16.28 13.83
C SER A 84 -16.19 -16.16 13.60
N TYR A 85 -15.80 -15.42 12.56
CA TYR A 85 -14.40 -15.04 12.37
C TYR A 85 -14.07 -13.92 13.38
N THR A 86 -13.36 -14.28 14.46
CA THR A 86 -13.04 -13.37 15.57
C THR A 86 -11.65 -12.77 15.49
N ASP A 87 -10.90 -13.03 14.42
CA ASP A 87 -9.53 -12.56 14.29
C ASP A 87 -9.49 -11.06 14.01
N ARG A 88 -9.51 -10.29 15.11
CA ARG A 88 -9.73 -8.83 15.11
C ARG A 88 -8.67 -8.10 14.30
N PHE A 89 -7.44 -8.61 14.29
CA PHE A 89 -6.35 -8.01 13.53
C PHE A 89 -6.62 -8.05 12.02
N TRP A 90 -6.98 -9.22 11.50
CA TRP A 90 -7.24 -9.43 10.08
C TRP A 90 -8.55 -8.77 9.63
N LEU A 91 -9.59 -8.81 10.47
CA LEU A 91 -10.84 -8.10 10.18
C LEU A 91 -10.61 -6.60 10.06
N LYS A 92 -9.93 -6.01 11.05
CA LYS A 92 -9.64 -4.58 11.08
C LYS A 92 -8.76 -4.16 9.91
N THR A 93 -7.73 -4.95 9.60
CA THR A 93 -6.83 -4.68 8.47
C THR A 93 -7.57 -4.70 7.13
N THR A 94 -8.45 -5.69 6.95
CA THR A 94 -9.21 -5.85 5.70
C THR A 94 -10.21 -4.71 5.51
N ASP A 95 -10.99 -4.38 6.55
CA ASP A 95 -11.98 -3.31 6.50
C ASP A 95 -11.33 -1.93 6.30
N GLY A 96 -10.20 -1.70 6.97
CA GLY A 96 -9.40 -0.50 6.82
C GLY A 96 -8.79 -0.33 5.42
N LEU A 97 -8.31 -1.42 4.81
CA LEU A 97 -7.77 -1.43 3.44
C LEU A 97 -8.86 -1.14 2.40
N ILE A 98 -10.04 -1.74 2.55
CA ILE A 98 -11.18 -1.50 1.64
C ILE A 98 -11.54 -0.02 1.68
N THR A 99 -11.73 0.54 2.88
CA THR A 99 -12.11 1.95 3.06
C THR A 99 -11.08 2.91 2.46
N VAL A 100 -9.79 2.70 2.73
CA VAL A 100 -8.72 3.56 2.21
C VAL A 100 -8.58 3.45 0.69
N SER A 101 -8.75 2.26 0.11
CA SER A 101 -8.70 2.08 -1.35
C SER A 101 -9.80 2.88 -2.06
N LEU A 102 -11.00 2.92 -1.49
CA LEU A 102 -12.14 3.68 -2.01
C LEU A 102 -11.86 5.20 -1.94
N ILE A 103 -11.33 5.68 -0.81
CA ILE A 103 -10.90 7.08 -0.65
C ILE A 103 -9.81 7.42 -1.67
N MET A 104 -8.78 6.58 -1.81
CA MET A 104 -7.70 6.77 -2.77
C MET A 104 -8.20 6.84 -4.21
N MET A 105 -9.19 6.01 -4.56
CA MET A 105 -9.81 6.02 -5.88
C MET A 105 -10.47 7.38 -6.18
N VAL A 106 -11.21 7.92 -5.21
CA VAL A 106 -11.84 9.25 -5.32
C VAL A 106 -10.77 10.34 -5.42
N VAL A 107 -9.77 10.32 -4.54
CA VAL A 107 -8.66 11.29 -4.55
C VAL A 107 -7.92 11.26 -5.89
N ALA A 108 -7.60 10.08 -6.41
CA ALA A 108 -6.94 9.93 -7.70
C ALA A 108 -7.79 10.51 -8.84
N ALA A 109 -9.11 10.25 -8.85
CA ALA A 109 -10.02 10.85 -9.83
C ALA A 109 -10.01 12.38 -9.77
N CYS A 110 -10.03 12.97 -8.56
CA CYS A 110 -9.90 14.42 -8.38
C CYS A 110 -8.56 14.92 -8.94
N PHE A 111 -7.43 14.29 -8.60
CA PHE A 111 -6.11 14.70 -9.10
C PHE A 111 -6.03 14.64 -10.63
N VAL A 112 -6.59 13.60 -11.26
CA VAL A 112 -6.65 13.50 -12.73
C VAL A 112 -7.51 14.62 -13.31
N ALA A 113 -8.67 14.91 -12.72
CA ALA A 113 -9.54 16.01 -13.15
C ALA A 113 -8.83 17.38 -13.02
N TYR A 114 -8.08 17.61 -11.94
CA TYR A 114 -7.27 18.82 -11.76
C TYR A 114 -6.12 18.90 -12.77
N GLY A 115 -5.45 17.79 -13.04
CA GLY A 115 -4.39 17.70 -14.04
C GLY A 115 -4.88 18.00 -15.46
N LEU A 116 -6.06 17.46 -15.82
CA LEU A 116 -6.71 17.70 -17.11
C LEU A 116 -7.34 19.10 -17.23
N SER A 117 -7.80 19.69 -16.12
CA SER A 117 -8.39 21.04 -16.08
C SER A 117 -7.42 22.16 -16.50
N GLY A 118 -6.15 21.85 -16.73
CA GLY A 118 -5.21 22.76 -17.40
C GLY A 118 -4.83 23.99 -16.57
N ILE A 119 -5.20 24.05 -15.28
CA ILE A 119 -4.81 25.14 -14.37
C ILE A 119 -3.28 25.28 -14.33
N ASN A 120 -2.55 24.16 -14.38
CA ASN A 120 -1.09 24.15 -14.44
C ASN A 120 -0.52 24.80 -15.72
N ARG A 121 -1.23 24.75 -16.85
CA ARG A 121 -0.81 25.40 -18.12
C ARG A 121 -0.96 26.92 -18.08
N ARG A 122 -1.94 27.45 -17.33
CA ARG A 122 -2.18 28.90 -17.24
C ARG A 122 -1.18 29.63 -16.34
N ILE A 123 -0.61 28.94 -15.36
CA ILE A 123 0.42 29.51 -14.46
C ILE A 123 1.74 29.73 -15.22
N HIS A 124 2.07 28.87 -16.20
CA HIS A 124 3.32 28.94 -16.97
C HIS A 124 3.31 29.98 -18.11
N GLN A 125 2.14 30.53 -18.45
CA GLN A 125 1.96 31.57 -19.49
C GLN A 125 2.01 33.00 -18.92
N LYS A 126 2.10 33.15 -17.59
CA LYS A 126 2.14 34.44 -16.89
C LYS A 126 3.55 34.88 -16.44
N LYS A 127 4.59 34.18 -16.90
CA LYS A 127 5.99 34.52 -16.70
C LYS A 127 6.58 35.03 -18.01
#